data_AF-A0A658NN76-F1
#
_entry.id   AF-A0A658NN76-F1
#
_cell.length_a   1.000
_cell.length_b   1.000
_cell.length_c   1.000
_cell.angle_alpha   90.00
_cell.angle_beta   90.00
_cell.angle_gamma   90.00
#
_symmetry.space_group_name_H-M   'P 1'
#
loop_
_entity.id
_entity.type
_entity.pdbx_description
1 polymer ?
#
loop_
_entity_poly.entity_id
_entity_poly.type
_entity_poly.pdbx_seq_one_letter_code
_entity_poly.pdbx_strand_id
1 'polypeptide(L)'
;VLDQSDGDTLQEYIRQLGDERVVYHRVPGGAMTLGALRNQSVAQACGEYLALWDDDDLSAPHRLELQLSALLTLQAGACLLQ
;
A
#
# COMPACT_ATOMS: atom_id res chain seq x y z
N VAL A 1 1.62 -0.52 5.62
CA VAL A 1 2.95 0.14 5.49
C VAL A 1 4.01 -0.82 5.98
N LEU A 2 4.88 -1.29 5.10
CA LEU A 2 6.07 -2.06 5.47
C LEU A 2 7.26 -1.11 5.50
N ASP A 3 7.85 -0.93 6.67
CA ASP A 3 8.94 0.02 6.89
C ASP A 3 10.27 -0.71 7.14
N GLN A 4 11.26 -0.42 6.29
CA GLN A 4 12.63 -0.94 6.41
C GLN A 4 13.62 0.09 6.98
N SER A 5 13.16 1.29 7.33
CA SER A 5 14.02 2.30 7.92
C SER A 5 14.42 1.93 9.35
N ASP A 6 15.62 2.36 9.74
CA ASP A 6 16.14 2.17 11.10
C ASP A 6 15.55 3.16 12.10
N GLY A 7 14.85 4.20 11.63
CA GLY A 7 14.28 5.27 12.44
C GLY A 7 12.82 5.05 12.82
N ASP A 8 12.38 5.69 13.90
CA ASP A 8 11.00 5.57 14.41
C ASP A 8 10.06 6.68 13.93
N THR A 9 10.55 7.68 13.21
CA THR A 9 9.77 8.85 12.75
C THR A 9 8.48 8.46 12.03
N LEU A 10 8.55 7.49 11.10
CA LEU A 10 7.37 7.04 10.35
C LEU A 10 6.37 6.30 11.26
N GLN A 11 6.86 5.45 12.15
CA GLN A 11 6.02 4.75 13.12
C GLN A 11 5.30 5.74 14.05
N GLU A 12 6.01 6.75 14.56
CA GLU A 12 5.46 7.80 15.41
C GLU A 12 4.39 8.61 14.67
N TYR A 13 4.66 9.00 13.42
CA TYR A 13 3.68 9.70 12.59
C TYR A 13 2.40 8.88 12.38
N ILE A 14 2.52 7.60 12.01
CA ILE A 14 1.35 6.73 11.81
C ILE A 14 0.56 6.55 13.11
N ARG A 15 1.23 6.44 14.26
CA ARG A 15 0.55 6.41 15.56
C ARG A 15 -0.24 7.68 15.83
N GLN A 16 0.34 8.84 15.51
CA GLN A 16 -0.33 10.14 15.68
C GLN A 16 -1.50 10.34 14.71
N LEU A 17 -1.42 9.77 13.50
CA LEU A 17 -2.51 9.80 12.53
C LEU A 17 -3.78 9.15 13.10
N GLY A 18 -3.64 8.13 13.95
CA GLY A 18 -4.77 7.49 14.65
C GLY A 18 -5.77 6.81 13.72
N ASP A 19 -5.42 6.57 12.46
CA ASP A 19 -6.27 5.97 11.46
C ASP A 19 -6.08 4.44 11.45
N GLU A 20 -7.08 3.72 11.94
CA GLU A 20 -7.08 2.26 12.02
C GLU A 20 -6.94 1.55 10.67
N ARG A 21 -7.23 2.26 9.57
CA ARG A 21 -7.08 1.73 8.20
C ARG A 21 -5.60 1.64 7.80
N VAL A 22 -4.71 2.35 8.51
CA VAL A 22 -3.27 2.36 8.24
C VAL A 22 -2.56 1.37 9.16
N VAL A 23 -2.34 0.16 8.66
CA VAL A 23 -1.61 -0.88 9.40
C VAL A 23 -0.10 -0.75 9.16
N TYR A 24 0.67 -0.66 10.24
CA TYR A 24 2.13 -0.51 10.19
C TYR A 24 2.85 -1.79 10.63
N HIS A 25 3.87 -2.18 9.87
CA HIS A 25 4.80 -3.24 10.24
C HIS A 25 6.25 -2.81 9.98
N ARG A 26 7.08 -2.88 11.03
CA ARG A 26 8.55 -2.80 10.89
C ARG A 26 9.03 -4.12 10.31
N VAL A 27 9.88 -4.08 9.28
CA VAL A 27 10.52 -5.26 8.71
C VAL A 27 11.93 -5.38 9.30
N PRO A 28 12.17 -6.30 10.25
CA PRO A 28 13.48 -6.46 10.87
C PRO A 28 14.47 -7.13 9.91
N GLY A 29 15.68 -6.59 9.78
CA GLY A 29 16.76 -7.14 8.95
C GLY A 29 17.22 -6.19 7.84
N GLY A 30 18.31 -6.57 7.14
CA GLY A 30 18.89 -5.75 6.07
C GLY A 30 17.94 -5.49 4.89
N ALA A 31 18.35 -4.59 3.99
CA ALA A 31 17.55 -4.16 2.84
C ALA A 31 16.97 -5.36 2.05
N MET A 32 15.64 -5.37 1.89
CA MET A 32 14.97 -6.35 1.05
C MET A 32 14.80 -5.76 -0.35
N THR A 33 14.64 -6.63 -1.35
CA THR A 33 14.24 -6.15 -2.67
C THR A 33 12.81 -5.63 -2.61
N LEU A 34 12.48 -4.64 -3.46
CA LEU A 34 11.12 -4.11 -3.57
C LEU A 34 10.10 -5.21 -3.90
N GLY A 35 10.47 -6.19 -4.72
CA GLY A 35 9.63 -7.35 -5.01
C GLY A 35 9.35 -8.22 -3.77
N ALA A 36 10.34 -8.41 -2.90
CA ALA A 36 10.15 -9.16 -1.66
C ALA A 36 9.24 -8.43 -0.67
N LEU A 37 9.36 -7.10 -0.58
CA LEU A 37 8.43 -6.27 0.20
C LEU A 37 7.00 -6.36 -0.35
N ARG A 38 6.83 -6.25 -1.67
CA ARG A 38 5.51 -6.37 -2.32
C ARG A 38 4.88 -7.73 -2.06
N ASN A 39 5.66 -8.82 -2.11
CA ASN A 39 5.17 -10.16 -1.77
C ASN A 39 4.67 -10.24 -0.31
N GLN A 40 5.41 -9.65 0.64
CA GLN A 40 4.97 -9.59 2.04
C GLN A 40 3.69 -8.76 2.21
N SER A 41 3.61 -7.61 1.55
CA SER A 41 2.41 -6.76 1.58
C SER A 41 1.17 -7.50 1.07
N VAL A 42 1.30 -8.26 -0.02
CA VAL A 42 0.22 -9.10 -0.57
C VAL A 42 -0.18 -10.20 0.42
N ALA A 43 0.79 -10.87 1.04
CA ALA A 43 0.51 -11.94 2.01
C ALA A 43 -0.22 -11.44 3.28
N GLN A 44 -0.08 -10.17 3.63
CA GLN A 44 -0.74 -9.55 4.79
C GLN A 44 -2.06 -8.86 4.42
N ALA A 45 -2.33 -8.66 3.13
CA ALA A 45 -3.53 -7.97 2.69
C ALA A 45 -4.79 -8.79 3.00
N CYS A 46 -5.81 -8.10 3.51
CA CYS A 46 -7.08 -8.72 3.90
C CYS A 46 -8.25 -8.35 2.96
N GLY A 47 -8.02 -7.44 2.01
CA GLY A 47 -9.04 -6.93 1.10
C GLY A 47 -9.24 -7.82 -0.13
N GLU A 48 -10.41 -7.72 -0.75
CA GLU A 48 -10.74 -8.42 -2.02
C GLU A 48 -9.94 -7.87 -3.21
N TYR A 49 -9.59 -6.58 -3.16
CA TYR A 49 -8.81 -5.90 -4.20
C TYR A 49 -7.47 -5.43 -3.63
N LEU A 50 -6.44 -5.50 -4.47
CA LEU A 50 -5.12 -4.97 -4.17
C LEU A 50 -4.89 -3.69 -4.98
N ALA A 51 -4.56 -2.62 -4.26
CA ALA A 51 -4.02 -1.40 -4.84
C ALA A 51 -2.53 -1.29 -4.47
N LEU A 52 -1.70 -0.99 -5.46
CA LEU A 52 -0.27 -0.81 -5.30
C LEU A 52 0.13 0.57 -5.83
N TRP A 53 0.93 1.28 -5.06
CA TRP A 53 1.58 2.54 -5.42
C TRP A 53 2.84 2.70 -4.58
N ASP A 54 3.80 3.48 -5.08
CA ASP A 54 5.01 3.80 -4.34
C ASP A 54 4.78 5.05 -3.46
N ASP A 55 5.63 5.26 -2.46
CA ASP A 55 5.48 6.33 -1.47
C ASP A 55 5.92 7.71 -1.97
N ASP A 56 6.57 7.75 -3.14
CA ASP A 56 6.97 8.95 -3.87
C ASP A 56 5.97 9.39 -4.96
N ASP A 57 4.87 8.65 -5.14
CA ASP A 57 3.79 8.99 -6.07
C ASP A 57 2.75 9.93 -5.46
N LEU A 58 2.20 10.83 -6.29
CA LEU A 58 0.98 11.58 -5.98
C LEU A 58 -0.21 11.04 -6.76
N SER A 59 -1.35 10.87 -6.09
CA SER A 59 -2.59 10.38 -6.68
C SER A 59 -3.73 11.37 -6.50
N ALA A 60 -4.59 11.50 -7.51
CA ALA A 60 -5.83 12.25 -7.36
C ALA A 60 -6.72 11.60 -6.28
N PRO A 61 -7.47 12.38 -5.48
CA PRO A 61 -8.27 11.84 -4.37
C PRO A 61 -9.28 10.76 -4.76
N HIS A 62 -9.74 10.78 -6.02
CA HIS A 62 -10.75 9.87 -6.57
C HIS A 62 -10.16 8.71 -7.39
N ARG A 63 -8.82 8.53 -7.38
CA ARG A 63 -8.14 7.46 -8.15
C ARG A 63 -8.73 6.08 -7.87
N LEU A 64 -8.81 5.69 -6.60
CA LEU A 64 -9.28 4.36 -6.21
C LEU A 64 -10.74 4.12 -6.63
N GLU A 65 -11.60 5.14 -6.47
CA GLU A 65 -12.99 5.09 -6.88
C GLU A 65 -13.13 4.86 -8.39
N LEU A 66 -12.37 5.61 -9.21
CA LEU A 66 -12.38 5.45 -10.66
C LEU A 66 -11.87 4.07 -11.09
N GLN A 67 -10.74 3.64 -10.53
CA GLN A 67 -10.13 2.37 -10.91
C GLN A 67 -11.02 1.19 -10.53
N LEU A 68 -11.60 1.21 -9.32
CA LEU A 68 -12.53 0.17 -8.90
C LEU A 68 -13.83 0.19 -9.72
N SER A 69 -14.35 1.38 -10.05
CA SER A 69 -15.52 1.50 -10.92
C SER A 69 -15.28 0.90 -12.31
N ALA A 70 -14.08 1.11 -12.88
CA ALA A 70 -13.69 0.50 -14.15
C ALA A 70 -13.56 -1.03 -14.05
N LEU A 71 -12.95 -1.55 -12.99
CA LEU A 71 -12.86 -3.00 -12.74
C LEU A 71 -14.25 -3.66 -12.72
N LEU A 72 -15.17 -3.08 -11.94
CA LEU A 72 -16.52 -3.62 -11.76
C LEU A 72 -17.35 -3.52 -13.05
N THR A 73 -17.31 -2.38 -13.72
CA THR A 73 -18.11 -2.12 -14.94
C THR A 73 -17.66 -2.99 -16.10
N LEU A 74 -16.35 -3.15 -16.27
CA LEU A 74 -15.77 -3.90 -17.38
C LEU A 74 -15.56 -5.39 -17.06
N GLN A 75 -15.85 -5.80 -15.83
CA GLN A 75 -15.55 -7.14 -15.30
C GLN A 75 -14.08 -7.53 -15.55
N ALA A 76 -13.18 -6.57 -15.37
CA ALA A 76 -11.76 -6.72 -15.64
C ALA A 76 -11.01 -7.28 -14.41
N GLY A 77 -9.91 -7.99 -14.66
CA GLY A 77 -9.04 -8.52 -13.61
C GLY A 77 -8.03 -7.50 -13.05
N ALA A 78 -7.79 -6.39 -13.75
CA ALA A 78 -6.84 -5.36 -13.35
C ALA A 78 -7.13 -4.00 -14.00
N CYS A 79 -6.75 -2.92 -13.32
CA CYS A 79 -6.80 -1.55 -13.81
C CYS A 79 -5.46 -0.87 -13.47
N LEU A 80 -4.78 -0.30 -14.47
CA LEU A 80 -3.46 0.29 -14.33
C LEU A 80 -3.52 1.79 -14.63
N LEU A 81 -2.63 2.55 -13.99
CA LEU A 81 -2.32 3.91 -14.42
C LEU A 81 -1.38 3.86 -15.62
N GLN A 82 -1.55 4.77 -16.58
CA GLN A 82 -0.65 4.96 -17.71
C GLN A 82 0.43 5.99 -17.42
#